data_AF-A0A929YGY6-F1
#
_entry.id   AF-A0A929YGY6-F1
#
_cell.length_a   1.000
_cell.length_b   1.000
_cell.length_c   1.000
_cell.angle_alpha   90.00
_cell.angle_beta   90.00
_cell.angle_gamma   90.00
#
_symmetry.space_group_name_H-M   'P 1'
#
loop_
_entity.id
_entity.type
_entity.pdbx_description
1 polymer ?
#
loop_
_entity_poly.entity_id
_entity_poly.type
_entity_poly.pdbx_seq_one_letter_code
_entity_poly.pdbx_strand_id
1 'polypeptide(L)'
;HTHIINLQQPEEEIIASMAQPVRNCYRNYHKKGVTIHQSQNLEDIKYFLELIHEVAKRTGMSPHPDSYFHKQAGSLLPSKDASFWYATYDNKVIATALFFDSKTTRIYAHAAANSTPEYRKLNAGTALLTEAIIDAKHRQMEKVDLYGIAPENAPKNHPWAGFTKFKRSFGGEDIYSGSTWELPLKPLQYWLYRAYQTIRK
;
A
#
# COMPACT_ATOMS: atom_id res chain seq x y z
N HIS A 1 4.33 -13.65 -0.13
CA HIS A 1 5.07 -13.06 1.01
C HIS A 1 4.50 -11.70 1.29
N THR A 2 4.32 -11.38 2.57
CA THR A 2 3.78 -10.08 2.99
C THR A 2 4.60 -9.51 4.14
N HIS A 3 4.38 -8.24 4.48
CA HIS A 3 5.08 -7.57 5.57
C HIS A 3 4.06 -6.99 6.55
N ILE A 4 4.13 -7.38 7.83
CA ILE A 4 3.11 -7.10 8.83
C ILE A 4 3.68 -6.27 9.97
N ILE A 5 2.94 -5.25 10.39
CA ILE A 5 3.22 -4.46 11.59
C ILE A 5 2.22 -4.89 12.67
N ASN A 6 2.72 -5.39 13.79
CA ASN A 6 1.92 -5.68 14.97
C ASN A 6 1.51 -4.39 15.67
N LEU A 7 0.22 -4.19 15.91
CA LEU A 7 -0.33 -3.00 16.58
C LEU A 7 -0.71 -3.28 18.04
N GLN A 8 -0.51 -4.49 18.56
CA GLN A 8 -0.83 -4.82 19.95
C GLN A 8 0.20 -4.26 20.96
N GLN A 9 1.37 -3.85 20.49
CA GLN A 9 2.41 -3.17 21.28
C GLN A 9 2.07 -1.67 21.50
N PRO A 10 2.65 -1.00 22.52
CA PRO A 10 2.51 0.45 22.73
C PRO A 10 2.83 1.28 21.48
N GLU A 11 2.18 2.42 21.30
CA GLU A 11 2.38 3.27 20.13
C GLU A 11 3.84 3.73 19.99
N GLU A 12 4.48 4.04 21.12
CA GLU A 12 5.87 4.44 21.18
C GLU A 12 6.80 3.35 20.65
N GLU A 13 6.50 2.08 20.91
CA GLU A 13 7.25 0.94 20.41
C GLU A 13 7.05 0.74 18.90
N ILE A 14 5.81 0.91 18.41
CA ILE A 14 5.51 0.90 16.97
C ILE A 14 6.36 1.96 16.27
N ILE A 15 6.34 3.19 16.75
CA ILE A 15 7.11 4.30 16.17
C ILE A 15 8.61 4.06 16.31
N ALA A 16 9.09 3.56 17.45
CA ALA A 16 10.50 3.27 17.68
C ALA A 16 11.04 2.19 16.73
N SER A 17 10.22 1.22 16.34
CA SER A 17 10.58 0.18 15.38
C SER A 17 10.77 0.70 13.95
N MET A 18 10.15 1.82 13.58
CA MET A 18 10.29 2.43 12.25
C MET A 18 11.71 2.95 12.04
N ALA A 19 12.22 2.90 10.82
CA ALA A 19 13.53 3.46 10.49
C ALA A 19 13.60 4.98 10.77
N GLN A 20 14.78 5.47 11.13
CA GLN A 20 14.99 6.90 11.46
C GLN A 20 14.41 7.89 10.43
N PRO A 21 14.54 7.68 9.10
CA PRO A 21 13.93 8.57 8.12
C PRO A 21 12.40 8.63 8.19
N VAL A 22 11.75 7.50 8.50
CA VAL A 22 10.28 7.42 8.66
C VAL A 22 9.85 8.19 9.91
N ARG A 23 10.51 7.94 11.05
CA ARG A 23 10.25 8.69 12.30
C ARG A 23 10.42 10.20 12.11
N ASN A 24 11.49 10.60 11.42
CA ASN A 24 11.75 12.02 11.13
C ASN A 24 10.69 12.62 10.19
N CYS A 25 10.22 11.85 9.21
CA CYS A 25 9.14 12.26 8.32
C CYS A 25 7.86 12.49 9.11
N TYR A 26 7.44 11.51 9.91
CA TYR A 26 6.24 11.57 10.74
C TYR A 26 6.24 12.79 11.67
N ARG A 27 7.36 13.06 12.35
CA ARG A 27 7.47 14.21 13.26
C ARG A 27 7.45 15.58 12.59
N ASN A 28 7.72 15.67 11.30
CA ASN A 28 8.02 16.97 10.66
C ASN A 28 7.28 17.22 9.34
N TYR A 29 6.46 16.30 8.83
CA TYR A 29 5.79 16.50 7.53
C TYR A 29 4.90 17.76 7.52
N HIS A 30 4.24 18.07 8.64
CA HIS A 30 3.42 19.28 8.79
C HIS A 30 4.24 20.57 8.66
N LYS A 31 5.48 20.58 9.19
CA LYS A 31 6.41 21.72 9.04
C LYS A 31 6.84 21.94 7.60
N LYS A 32 6.72 20.91 6.75
CA LYS A 32 6.97 20.97 5.31
C LYS A 32 5.71 21.35 4.51
N GLY A 33 4.61 21.73 5.17
CA GLY A 33 3.35 22.10 4.52
C GLY A 33 2.52 20.93 4.01
N VAL A 34 2.87 19.68 4.40
CA VAL A 34 2.07 18.51 4.04
C VAL A 34 0.92 18.33 5.04
N THR A 35 -0.28 18.07 4.53
CA THR A 35 -1.45 17.72 5.34
C THR A 35 -1.97 16.35 4.89
N ILE A 36 -2.34 15.50 5.84
CA ILE A 36 -2.88 14.16 5.57
C ILE A 36 -4.37 14.17 5.86
N HIS A 37 -5.16 13.59 4.97
CA HIS A 37 -6.60 13.53 5.03
C HIS A 37 -7.07 12.09 4.90
N GLN A 38 -8.12 11.75 5.65
CA GLN A 38 -8.90 10.52 5.45
C GLN A 38 -10.24 10.92 4.84
N SER A 39 -10.70 10.19 3.83
CA SER A 39 -11.98 10.42 3.17
C SER A 39 -12.80 9.15 3.04
N GLN A 40 -14.10 9.35 3.15
CA GLN A 40 -15.15 8.37 2.83
C GLN A 40 -15.99 8.83 1.64
N ASN A 41 -15.63 9.95 1.01
CA ASN A 41 -16.30 10.45 -0.18
C ASN A 41 -15.85 9.64 -1.40
N LEU A 42 -16.80 9.01 -2.09
CA LEU A 42 -16.54 8.20 -3.28
C LEU A 42 -15.87 9.01 -4.39
N GLU A 43 -16.19 10.30 -4.50
CA GLU A 43 -15.65 11.19 -5.53
C GLU A 43 -14.15 11.45 -5.35
N ASP A 44 -13.61 11.30 -4.14
CA ASP A 44 -12.18 11.53 -3.88
C ASP A 44 -11.28 10.45 -4.49
N ILE A 45 -11.84 9.32 -4.96
CA ILE A 45 -11.08 8.31 -5.69
C ILE A 45 -10.42 8.87 -6.95
N LYS A 46 -10.96 9.96 -7.52
CA LYS A 46 -10.37 10.68 -8.66
C LYS A 46 -8.92 11.09 -8.39
N TYR A 47 -8.59 11.45 -7.14
CA TYR A 47 -7.22 11.83 -6.78
C TYR A 47 -6.24 10.65 -6.94
N PHE A 48 -6.68 9.44 -6.62
CA PHE A 48 -5.88 8.24 -6.85
C PHE A 48 -5.76 7.94 -8.34
N LEU A 49 -6.86 8.05 -9.10
CA LEU A 49 -6.88 7.81 -10.55
C LEU A 49 -5.93 8.75 -11.31
N GLU A 50 -5.93 10.04 -10.96
CA GLU A 50 -5.00 11.02 -11.50
C GLU A 50 -3.54 10.59 -11.26
N LEU A 51 -3.18 10.30 -10.00
CA LEU A 51 -1.80 9.94 -9.65
C LEU A 51 -1.37 8.56 -10.19
N ILE A 52 -2.26 7.56 -10.22
CA ILE A 52 -1.89 6.23 -10.72
C ILE A 52 -1.68 6.24 -12.24
N HIS A 53 -2.40 7.08 -12.97
CA HIS A 53 -2.15 7.31 -14.40
C HIS A 53 -0.81 8.02 -14.65
N GLU A 54 -0.44 8.99 -13.84
CA GLU A 54 0.91 9.59 -13.90
C GLU A 54 2.00 8.54 -13.62
N VAL A 55 1.79 7.68 -12.62
CA VAL A 55 2.69 6.57 -12.29
C VAL A 55 2.80 5.62 -13.49
N ALA A 56 1.68 5.20 -14.08
CA ALA A 56 1.62 4.31 -15.23
C ALA A 56 2.39 4.86 -16.43
N LYS A 57 2.15 6.13 -16.78
CA LYS A 57 2.85 6.81 -17.88
C LYS A 57 4.37 6.83 -17.68
N ARG A 58 4.82 7.02 -16.43
CA ARG A 58 6.24 7.11 -16.10
C ARG A 58 6.94 5.75 -16.02
N THR A 59 6.30 4.75 -15.43
CA THR A 59 6.93 3.44 -15.14
C THR A 59 6.65 2.38 -16.19
N GLY A 60 5.67 2.61 -17.08
CA GLY A 60 5.20 1.62 -18.05
C GLY A 60 4.32 0.54 -17.42
N MET A 61 3.94 0.65 -16.14
CA MET A 61 3.00 -0.30 -15.54
C MET A 61 1.60 -0.13 -16.11
N SER A 62 0.82 -1.22 -16.15
CA SER A 62 -0.60 -1.20 -16.50
C SER A 62 -1.43 -1.21 -15.22
N PRO A 63 -2.09 -0.10 -14.84
CA PRO A 63 -3.06 -0.12 -13.75
C PRO A 63 -4.32 -0.89 -14.16
N HIS A 64 -5.13 -1.28 -13.19
CA HIS A 64 -6.48 -1.74 -13.48
C HIS A 64 -7.31 -0.60 -14.11
N PRO A 65 -8.40 -0.91 -14.84
CA PRO A 65 -9.30 0.11 -15.38
C PRO A 65 -9.92 0.96 -14.26
N ASP A 66 -10.22 2.23 -14.51
CA ASP A 66 -10.84 3.13 -13.51
C ASP A 66 -12.12 2.56 -12.89
N SER A 67 -12.93 1.86 -13.69
CA SER A 67 -14.13 1.18 -13.23
C SER A 67 -13.87 0.16 -12.12
N TYR A 68 -12.68 -0.45 -12.09
CA TYR A 68 -12.26 -1.34 -11.00
C TYR A 68 -12.11 -0.58 -9.69
N PHE A 69 -11.48 0.59 -9.70
CA PHE A 69 -11.28 1.41 -8.50
C PHE A 69 -12.57 2.10 -8.05
N HIS A 70 -13.40 2.58 -8.99
CA HIS A 70 -14.74 3.07 -8.66
C HIS A 70 -15.60 1.98 -8.02
N LYS A 71 -15.56 0.75 -8.55
CA LYS A 71 -16.33 -0.36 -7.97
C LYS A 71 -15.85 -0.73 -6.58
N GLN A 72 -14.53 -0.74 -6.34
CA GLN A 72 -13.97 -0.95 -5.00
C GLN A 72 -14.42 0.15 -4.03
N ALA A 73 -14.21 1.41 -4.39
CA ALA A 73 -14.57 2.55 -3.56
C ALA A 73 -16.07 2.53 -3.23
N GLY A 74 -16.93 2.39 -4.24
CA GLY A 74 -18.38 2.35 -4.07
C GLY A 74 -18.90 1.15 -3.27
N SER A 75 -18.15 0.04 -3.25
CA SER A 75 -18.55 -1.16 -2.51
C SER A 75 -18.03 -1.18 -1.07
N LEU A 76 -16.85 -0.61 -0.80
CA LEU A 76 -16.11 -0.81 0.46
C LEU A 76 -16.05 0.43 1.36
N LEU A 77 -16.05 1.65 0.79
CA LEU A 77 -16.02 2.86 1.61
C LEU A 77 -17.33 3.06 2.40
N PRO A 78 -18.54 2.87 1.82
CA PRO A 78 -19.78 3.05 2.57
C PRO A 78 -19.93 2.08 3.76
N SER A 79 -19.43 0.85 3.61
CA SER A 79 -19.42 -0.16 4.68
C SER A 79 -18.27 -0.01 5.66
N LYS A 80 -17.31 0.91 5.41
CA LYS A 80 -16.07 1.10 6.16
C LYS A 80 -15.15 -0.14 6.13
N ASP A 81 -15.32 -1.01 5.14
CA ASP A 81 -14.39 -2.11 4.82
C ASP A 81 -13.18 -1.62 4.00
N ALA A 82 -13.12 -0.31 3.76
CA ALA A 82 -11.96 0.38 3.22
C ALA A 82 -11.83 1.78 3.84
N SER A 83 -10.63 2.33 3.75
CA SER A 83 -10.39 3.75 4.02
C SER A 83 -9.53 4.36 2.94
N PHE A 84 -9.95 5.52 2.43
CA PHE A 84 -9.19 6.27 1.45
C PHE A 84 -8.44 7.41 2.14
N TRP A 85 -7.18 7.59 1.77
CA TRP A 85 -6.30 8.59 2.35
C TRP A 85 -5.59 9.36 1.25
N TYR A 86 -5.37 10.66 1.47
CA TYR A 86 -4.60 11.49 0.56
C TYR A 86 -3.79 12.55 1.30
N ALA A 87 -2.67 12.94 0.71
CA ALA A 87 -1.76 13.95 1.22
C ALA A 87 -1.79 15.17 0.31
N THR A 88 -1.93 16.37 0.89
CA THR A 88 -1.90 17.64 0.16
C THR A 88 -0.66 18.46 0.50
N TYR A 89 -0.17 19.22 -0.48
CA TYR A 89 0.84 20.28 -0.32
C TYR A 89 0.42 21.45 -1.21
N ASP A 90 0.35 22.66 -0.66
CA ASP A 90 -0.14 23.86 -1.37
C ASP A 90 -1.45 23.62 -2.15
N ASN A 91 -2.45 23.02 -1.47
CA ASN A 91 -3.76 22.64 -2.01
C ASN A 91 -3.75 21.61 -3.16
N LYS A 92 -2.61 20.98 -3.44
CA LYS A 92 -2.47 19.93 -4.44
C LYS A 92 -2.32 18.56 -3.81
N VAL A 93 -3.04 17.55 -4.29
CA VAL A 93 -2.87 16.17 -3.86
C VAL A 93 -1.57 15.60 -4.45
N ILE A 94 -0.70 15.08 -3.58
CA ILE A 94 0.64 14.61 -3.96
C ILE A 94 0.90 13.14 -3.59
N ALA A 95 0.06 12.54 -2.74
CA ALA A 95 0.07 11.10 -2.48
C ALA A 95 -1.32 10.62 -2.11
N THR A 96 -1.63 9.37 -2.41
CA THR A 96 -2.90 8.71 -2.09
C THR A 96 -2.65 7.26 -1.68
N ALA A 97 -3.52 6.73 -0.83
CA ALA A 97 -3.61 5.30 -0.58
C ALA A 97 -5.06 4.87 -0.33
N LEU A 98 -5.44 3.72 -0.87
CA LEU A 98 -6.65 3.00 -0.54
C LEU A 98 -6.25 1.78 0.28
N PHE A 99 -6.82 1.67 1.48
CA PHE A 99 -6.66 0.52 2.36
C PHE A 99 -7.92 -0.33 2.37
N PHE A 100 -7.76 -1.64 2.48
CA PHE A 100 -8.87 -2.52 2.89
C PHE A 100 -8.82 -2.70 4.39
N ASP A 101 -9.95 -2.53 5.05
CA ASP A 101 -10.06 -2.61 6.50
C ASP A 101 -10.99 -3.77 6.86
N SER A 102 -10.55 -4.58 7.81
CA SER A 102 -11.42 -5.47 8.57
C SER A 102 -11.50 -4.98 10.01
N LYS A 103 -12.20 -5.69 10.90
CA LYS A 103 -12.22 -5.36 12.32
C LYS A 103 -10.81 -5.34 12.95
N THR A 104 -9.91 -6.20 12.49
CA THR A 104 -8.60 -6.41 13.14
C THR A 104 -7.41 -6.06 12.26
N THR A 105 -7.60 -5.92 10.95
CA THR A 105 -6.47 -5.79 10.00
C THR A 105 -6.73 -4.70 8.98
N ARG A 106 -5.74 -3.80 8.81
CA ARG A 106 -5.70 -2.82 7.71
C ARG A 106 -4.69 -3.28 6.68
N ILE A 107 -5.06 -3.30 5.41
CA ILE A 107 -4.23 -3.79 4.29
C ILE A 107 -3.90 -2.63 3.35
N TYR A 108 -2.60 -2.38 3.12
CA TYR A 108 -2.11 -1.35 2.19
C TYR A 108 -2.26 -1.81 0.73
N ALA A 109 -3.46 -1.68 0.19
CA ALA A 109 -3.86 -2.30 -1.08
C ALA A 109 -3.36 -1.53 -2.32
N HIS A 110 -3.64 -0.23 -2.37
CA HIS A 110 -3.30 0.61 -3.53
C HIS A 110 -2.72 1.94 -3.07
N ALA A 111 -1.71 2.42 -3.78
CA ALA A 111 -1.13 3.73 -3.50
C ALA A 111 -0.53 4.35 -4.76
N ALA A 112 -0.57 5.66 -4.83
CA ALA A 112 0.04 6.44 -5.89
C ALA A 112 0.62 7.73 -5.32
N ALA A 113 1.75 8.17 -5.85
CA ALA A 113 2.42 9.39 -5.41
C ALA A 113 2.99 10.16 -6.60
N ASN A 114 2.92 11.48 -6.50
CA ASN A 114 3.47 12.37 -7.50
C ASN A 114 5.02 12.29 -7.49
N SER A 115 5.63 12.19 -8.68
CA SER A 115 7.09 12.06 -8.82
C SER A 115 7.82 13.36 -9.11
N THR A 116 7.13 14.49 -9.16
CA THR A 116 7.77 15.80 -9.35
C THR A 116 8.87 15.96 -8.29
N PRO A 117 10.11 16.34 -8.68
CA PRO A 117 11.24 16.37 -7.75
C PRO A 117 11.00 17.16 -6.46
N GLU A 118 10.22 18.24 -6.52
CA GLU A 118 9.84 19.03 -5.36
C GLU A 118 8.97 18.24 -4.37
N TYR A 119 7.93 17.53 -4.83
CA TYR A 119 7.05 16.74 -3.98
C TYR A 119 7.73 15.46 -3.46
N ARG A 120 8.63 14.87 -4.23
CA ARG A 120 9.39 13.69 -3.78
C ARG A 120 10.20 13.96 -2.51
N LYS A 121 10.75 15.18 -2.35
CA LYS A 121 11.51 15.58 -1.15
C LYS A 121 10.64 15.69 0.10
N LEU A 122 9.31 15.79 -0.07
CA LEU A 122 8.36 15.88 1.04
C LEU A 122 8.09 14.53 1.70
N ASN A 123 8.32 13.41 0.99
CA ASN A 123 8.02 12.05 1.44
C ASN A 123 6.54 11.88 1.89
N ALA A 124 5.60 12.48 1.16
CA ALA A 124 4.19 12.48 1.53
C ALA A 124 3.58 11.07 1.64
N GLY A 125 3.99 10.12 0.78
CA GLY A 125 3.55 8.73 0.90
C GLY A 125 4.04 8.04 2.18
N THR A 126 5.24 8.40 2.67
CA THR A 126 5.74 7.92 3.97
C THR A 126 4.93 8.51 5.11
N ALA A 127 4.69 9.83 5.10
CA ALA A 127 3.87 10.48 6.11
C ALA A 127 2.45 9.90 6.16
N LEU A 128 1.80 9.76 4.99
CA LEU A 128 0.46 9.19 4.85
C LEU A 128 0.39 7.77 5.41
N LEU A 129 1.33 6.89 5.05
CA LEU A 129 1.32 5.52 5.54
C LEU A 129 1.59 5.46 7.04
N THR A 130 2.49 6.29 7.59
CA THR A 130 2.68 6.35 9.04
C THR A 130 1.41 6.79 9.77
N GLU A 131 0.73 7.84 9.30
CA GLU A 131 -0.56 8.28 9.87
C GLU A 131 -1.61 7.18 9.81
N ALA A 132 -1.73 6.47 8.68
CA ALA A 132 -2.68 5.38 8.54
C ALA A 132 -2.37 4.18 9.46
N ILE A 133 -1.09 3.94 9.80
CA ILE A 133 -0.68 2.92 10.77
C ILE A 133 -1.09 3.33 12.20
N ILE A 134 -0.87 4.59 12.56
CA ILE A 134 -1.21 5.11 13.89
C ILE A 134 -2.74 5.21 14.06
N ASP A 135 -3.49 5.63 13.04
CA ASP A 135 -4.97 5.58 13.05
C ASP A 135 -5.47 4.14 13.28
N ALA A 136 -4.86 3.14 12.63
CA ALA A 136 -5.23 1.74 12.86
C ALA A 136 -4.98 1.29 14.31
N LYS A 137 -3.89 1.77 14.94
CA LYS A 137 -3.62 1.56 16.38
C LYS A 137 -4.71 2.19 17.24
N HIS A 138 -5.11 3.43 16.97
CA HIS A 138 -6.16 4.14 17.73
C HIS A 138 -7.53 3.49 17.55
N ARG A 139 -7.77 2.86 16.40
CA ARG A 139 -8.94 2.03 16.13
C ARG A 139 -8.87 0.63 16.79
N GLN A 140 -7.84 0.35 17.59
CA GLN A 140 -7.64 -0.92 18.28
C GLN A 140 -7.56 -2.13 17.33
N MET A 141 -7.07 -1.90 16.11
CA MET A 141 -6.77 -2.99 15.18
C MET A 141 -5.55 -3.77 15.68
N GLU A 142 -5.45 -5.04 15.30
CA GLU A 142 -4.37 -5.92 15.73
C GLU A 142 -3.11 -5.75 14.88
N LYS A 143 -3.28 -5.47 13.58
CA LYS A 143 -2.16 -5.41 12.64
C LYS A 143 -2.42 -4.55 11.41
N VAL A 144 -1.33 -4.07 10.81
CA VAL A 144 -1.31 -3.52 9.45
C VAL A 144 -0.53 -4.48 8.55
N ASP A 145 -1.14 -4.92 7.47
CA ASP A 145 -0.52 -5.70 6.42
C ASP A 145 -0.10 -4.77 5.28
N LEU A 146 1.21 -4.57 5.11
CA LEU A 146 1.77 -3.77 4.02
C LEU A 146 1.74 -4.48 2.67
N TYR A 147 1.17 -5.68 2.59
CA TYR A 147 0.98 -6.47 1.38
C TYR A 147 2.31 -6.94 0.76
N GLY A 148 2.25 -7.39 -0.50
CA GLY A 148 3.33 -8.11 -1.19
C GLY A 148 4.74 -7.53 -1.05
N ILE A 149 5.69 -8.37 -0.63
CA ILE A 149 7.14 -8.09 -0.65
C ILE A 149 7.87 -9.13 -1.51
N ALA A 150 9.10 -8.80 -1.91
CA ALA A 150 10.00 -9.76 -2.56
C ALA A 150 10.25 -10.99 -1.65
N PRO A 151 10.47 -12.19 -2.23
CA PRO A 151 10.90 -13.37 -1.48
C PRO A 151 12.19 -13.14 -0.67
N GLU A 152 12.41 -13.94 0.37
CA GLU A 152 13.56 -13.81 1.30
C GLU A 152 14.90 -13.84 0.56
N ASN A 153 15.03 -14.80 -0.36
CA ASN A 153 16.24 -15.03 -1.15
C ASN A 153 16.22 -14.34 -2.52
N ALA A 154 15.40 -13.31 -2.68
CA ALA A 154 15.33 -12.56 -3.93
C ALA A 154 16.66 -11.83 -4.21
N PRO A 155 17.13 -11.80 -5.47
CA PRO A 155 18.37 -11.11 -5.81
C PRO A 155 18.22 -9.59 -5.59
N LYS A 156 19.33 -8.87 -5.40
CA LYS A 156 19.31 -7.42 -5.13
C LYS A 156 18.64 -6.59 -6.23
N ASN A 157 18.66 -7.08 -7.47
CA ASN A 157 18.02 -6.46 -8.63
C ASN A 157 16.56 -6.92 -8.85
N HIS A 158 15.96 -7.63 -7.89
CA HIS A 158 14.56 -8.04 -7.99
C HIS A 158 13.65 -6.83 -8.19
N PRO A 159 12.64 -6.88 -9.09
CA PRO A 159 11.78 -5.73 -9.38
C PRO A 159 11.09 -5.13 -8.15
N TRP A 160 10.88 -5.95 -7.11
CA TRP A 160 10.25 -5.51 -5.86
C TRP A 160 11.21 -5.10 -4.75
N ALA A 161 12.53 -5.09 -4.98
CA ALA A 161 13.51 -4.73 -3.94
C ALA A 161 13.25 -3.33 -3.34
N GLY A 162 12.87 -2.36 -4.18
CA GLY A 162 12.49 -1.02 -3.74
C GLY A 162 11.23 -1.00 -2.87
N PHE A 163 10.18 -1.71 -3.30
CA PHE A 163 8.93 -1.83 -2.54
C PHE A 163 9.15 -2.52 -1.19
N THR A 164 9.94 -3.61 -1.17
CA THR A 164 10.31 -4.32 0.06
C THR A 164 11.05 -3.41 1.03
N LYS A 165 12.07 -2.68 0.55
CA LYS A 165 12.83 -1.75 1.40
C LYS A 165 11.94 -0.65 1.97
N PHE A 166 11.02 -0.11 1.16
CA PHE A 166 10.06 0.88 1.62
C PHE A 166 9.17 0.31 2.73
N LYS A 167 8.56 -0.86 2.53
CA LYS A 167 7.64 -1.48 3.51
C LYS A 167 8.34 -1.84 4.83
N ARG A 168 9.51 -2.49 4.75
CA ARG A 168 10.32 -2.82 5.94
C ARG A 168 10.83 -1.59 6.71
N SER A 169 10.81 -0.39 6.12
CA SER A 169 11.22 0.82 6.83
C SER A 169 10.22 1.26 7.89
N PHE A 170 9.01 0.69 7.93
CA PHE A 170 7.97 0.97 8.93
C PHE A 170 8.03 0.03 10.14
N GLY A 171 9.10 -0.74 10.32
CA GLY A 171 9.23 -1.73 11.40
C GLY A 171 8.68 -3.08 10.95
N GLY A 172 8.02 -3.81 11.83
CA GLY A 172 7.30 -5.05 11.49
C GLY A 172 8.17 -6.24 11.13
N GLU A 173 7.52 -7.28 10.59
CA GLU A 173 8.13 -8.56 10.23
C GLU A 173 7.59 -9.10 8.90
N ASP A 174 8.40 -9.91 8.23
CA ASP A 174 8.01 -10.57 7.00
C ASP A 174 7.30 -11.89 7.29
N ILE A 175 6.13 -12.09 6.69
CA ILE A 175 5.36 -13.32 6.80
C ILE A 175 5.37 -14.08 5.48
N TYR A 176 5.78 -15.34 5.58
CA TYR A 176 5.91 -16.29 4.48
C TYR A 176 4.77 -17.32 4.58
N SER A 177 3.72 -17.11 3.80
CA SER A 177 2.66 -18.08 3.64
C SER A 177 3.12 -19.26 2.77
N GLY A 178 2.47 -20.42 2.93
CA GLY A 178 2.60 -21.52 1.96
C GLY A 178 2.26 -21.06 0.54
N SER A 179 2.77 -21.79 -0.45
CA SER A 179 2.43 -21.59 -1.85
C SER A 179 0.94 -21.84 -2.10
N THR A 180 0.45 -21.39 -3.26
CA THR A 180 -0.90 -21.73 -3.72
C THR A 180 -1.04 -23.24 -3.89
N TRP A 181 -2.10 -23.81 -3.34
CA TRP A 181 -2.50 -25.19 -3.55
C TRP A 181 -3.52 -25.23 -4.70
N GLU A 182 -3.27 -26.05 -5.71
CA GLU A 182 -4.14 -26.20 -6.87
C GLU A 182 -4.80 -27.59 -6.81
N LEU A 183 -6.13 -27.63 -6.85
CA LEU A 183 -6.92 -28.87 -6.99
C LEU A 183 -7.46 -28.96 -8.42
N PRO A 184 -6.87 -29.77 -9.31
CA PRO A 184 -7.30 -29.87 -10.70
C PRO A 184 -8.66 -30.57 -10.83
N LEU A 185 -9.74 -29.81 -10.93
CA LEU A 185 -11.09 -30.37 -11.15
C LEU A 185 -11.25 -30.98 -12.55
N LYS A 186 -10.47 -30.51 -13.53
CA LYS A 186 -10.42 -31.02 -14.91
C LYS A 186 -8.96 -31.31 -15.30
N PRO A 187 -8.43 -32.52 -15.04
CA PRO A 187 -7.01 -32.80 -15.13
C PRO A 187 -6.38 -32.49 -16.49
N LEU A 188 -7.04 -32.86 -17.59
CA LEU A 188 -6.54 -32.61 -18.96
C LEU A 188 -6.46 -31.12 -19.30
N GLN A 189 -7.51 -30.35 -18.99
CA GLN A 189 -7.55 -28.91 -19.25
C GLN A 189 -6.52 -28.16 -18.40
N TYR A 190 -6.38 -28.57 -17.14
CA TYR A 190 -5.37 -28.04 -16.24
C TYR A 190 -3.96 -28.31 -16.77
N TRP A 191 -3.70 -29.54 -17.23
CA TRP A 191 -2.41 -29.90 -17.81
C TRP A 191 -2.07 -29.08 -19.05
N LEU A 192 -3.02 -28.94 -19.99
CA LEU A 192 -2.85 -28.11 -21.20
C LEU A 192 -2.57 -26.64 -20.84
N TYR A 193 -3.30 -26.11 -19.85
CA TYR A 193 -3.09 -24.75 -19.37
C TYR A 193 -1.70 -24.56 -18.74
N ARG A 194 -1.23 -25.52 -17.94
CA ARG A 194 0.11 -25.49 -17.35
C ARG A 194 1.19 -25.57 -18.42
N ALA A 195 1.02 -26.43 -19.43
CA ALA A 195 1.92 -26.50 -20.57
C ALA A 195 2.00 -25.17 -21.35
N TYR A 196 0.85 -24.56 -21.64
CA TYR A 196 0.78 -23.24 -22.26
C TYR A 196 1.50 -22.15 -21.44
N GLN A 197 1.30 -22.13 -20.11
CA GLN A 197 1.98 -21.16 -19.24
C GLN A 197 3.51 -21.32 -19.23
N THR A 198 4.01 -22.55 -19.33
CA THR A 198 5.46 -22.81 -19.41
C THR A 198 6.05 -22.30 -20.72
N ILE A 199 5.31 -22.35 -21.83
CA ILE A 199 5.75 -21.88 -23.16
C ILE A 199 5.67 -20.34 -23.28
N ARG A 200 4.72 -19.71 -22.59
CA ARG A 200 4.50 -18.25 -22.65
C ARG A 200 5.51 -17.43 -21.85
N LYS A 201 6.18 -18.03 -20.87
CA LYS A 201 7.21 -17.36 -20.05
C LYS A 201 8.49 -17.15 -20.84
#